data_AF-A0A8T4VX49-F1
#
_entry.id   AF-A0A8T4VX49-F1
#
_cell.length_a   1.000
_cell.length_b   1.000
_cell.length_c   1.000
_cell.angle_alpha   90.00
_cell.angle_beta   90.00
_cell.angle_gamma   90.00
#
_symmetry.space_group_name_H-M   'P 1'
#
loop_
_entity.id
_entity.type
_entity.pdbx_description
1 polymer ?
#
loop_
_entity_poly.entity_id
_entity_poly.type
_entity_poly.pdbx_seq_one_letter_code
_entity_poly.pdbx_strand_id
1 'polypeptide(L)' 'MNEELMDIVCCPVDKADLELSAETRDGDEIIEGTLTCTECGAVYPIEDGIPNLLPPDMRETSA' A
#
# COMPACT_ATOMS: atom_id res chain seq x y z
N MET A 1 -0.11 9.84 -2.90
CA MET A 1 -0.15 8.67 -3.84
C MET A 1 -1.14 8.92 -4.97
N ASN A 2 -0.73 8.72 -6.24
CA ASN A 2 -1.62 8.82 -7.41
C ASN A 2 -2.41 7.52 -7.60
N GLU A 3 -3.73 7.60 -7.80
CA GLU A 3 -4.61 6.44 -8.05
C GLU A 3 -4.23 5.68 -9.33
N GLU A 4 -3.65 6.37 -10.31
CA GLU A 4 -3.17 5.80 -11.58
C GLU A 4 -2.08 4.72 -11.39
N LEU A 5 -1.37 4.75 -10.26
CA LEU A 5 -0.39 3.71 -9.91
C LEU A 5 -1.06 2.38 -9.56
N MET A 6 -2.33 2.36 -9.13
CA MET A 6 -3.03 1.10 -8.79
C MET A 6 -3.28 0.21 -10.00
N ASP A 7 -3.38 0.80 -11.20
CA ASP A 7 -3.47 0.05 -12.46
C ASP A 7 -2.16 -0.69 -12.80
N ILE A 8 -1.04 -0.32 -12.16
CA ILE A 8 0.31 -0.87 -12.40
C ILE A 8 0.86 -1.64 -11.20
N VAL A 9 0.34 -1.39 -10.00
CA VAL A 9 0.84 -1.92 -8.73
C VAL A 9 -0.04 -3.08 -8.30
N CYS A 10 0.51 -4.29 -8.39
CA CYS A 10 -0.09 -5.53 -7.91
C CYS A 10 0.70 -6.10 -6.72
N CYS A 11 0.13 -7.07 -6.02
CA CYS A 11 0.80 -7.65 -4.85
C CYS A 11 2.18 -8.23 -5.22
N PRO A 12 3.28 -7.86 -4.52
CA PRO A 12 4.61 -8.38 -4.84
C PRO A 12 4.76 -9.89 -4.55
N VAL A 13 3.85 -10.49 -3.79
CA VAL A 13 3.87 -11.91 -3.40
C VAL A 13 3.19 -12.77 -4.45
N ASP A 14 1.94 -12.43 -4.79
CA ASP A 14 1.03 -13.26 -5.59
C ASP A 14 0.49 -12.56 -6.84
N LYS A 15 0.82 -11.27 -7.04
CA LYS A 15 0.37 -10.41 -8.15
C LYS A 15 -1.15 -10.22 -8.23
N ALA A 16 -1.87 -10.44 -7.14
CA ALA A 16 -3.29 -10.11 -7.08
C ALA A 16 -3.54 -8.60 -6.96
N ASP A 17 -4.83 -8.26 -7.05
CA ASP A 17 -5.35 -6.92 -6.82
C ASP A 17 -5.20 -6.49 -5.35
N LEU A 18 -4.91 -5.20 -5.18
CA LEU A 18 -4.77 -4.54 -3.89
C LEU A 18 -5.96 -3.60 -3.68
N GLU A 19 -6.66 -3.75 -2.58
CA GLU A 19 -7.69 -2.80 -2.16
C GLU A 19 -7.06 -1.61 -1.42
N LEU A 20 -7.24 -0.41 -1.97
CA LEU A 20 -6.90 0.84 -1.28
C LEU A 20 -8.00 1.25 -0.31
N SER A 21 -7.63 1.37 0.95
CA SER A 21 -8.35 2.15 1.95
C SER A 21 -7.60 3.45 2.23
N ALA A 22 -8.11 4.58 1.74
CA ALA A 22 -7.53 5.88 2.10
C ALA A 22 -8.20 6.40 3.38
N GLU A 23 -7.40 6.73 4.38
CA GLU A 23 -7.86 7.30 5.65
C GLU A 23 -7.86 8.84 5.59
N THR A 24 -6.77 9.42 5.07
CA THR A 24 -6.61 10.87 4.92
C THR A 24 -6.30 11.20 3.47
N ARG A 25 -7.06 12.12 2.88
CA ARG A 25 -6.86 12.62 1.51
C ARG A 25 -6.76 14.14 1.54
N ASP A 26 -5.78 14.70 0.83
CA ASP A 26 -5.62 16.13 0.60
C ASP A 26 -5.82 16.41 -0.90
N GLY A 27 -7.04 16.83 -1.26
CA GLY A 27 -7.45 16.98 -2.66
C GLY A 27 -7.43 15.63 -3.41
N ASP A 28 -6.64 15.57 -4.47
CA ASP A 28 -6.42 14.38 -5.31
C ASP A 28 -5.30 13.47 -4.77
N GLU A 29 -4.64 13.83 -3.66
CA GLU A 29 -3.52 13.09 -3.11
C GLU A 29 -3.90 12.37 -1.81
N ILE A 30 -3.74 11.05 -1.79
CA ILE A 30 -3.89 10.26 -0.55
C ILE A 30 -2.67 10.52 0.32
N ILE A 31 -2.87 11.01 1.55
CA ILE A 31 -1.83 11.29 2.55
C ILE A 31 -1.66 10.11 3.50
N GLU A 32 -2.76 9.53 3.97
CA GLU A 32 -2.75 8.35 4.84
C GLU A 32 -3.73 7.30 4.35
N GLY A 33 -3.40 6.03 4.54
CA GLY A 33 -4.22 4.91 4.11
C GLY A 33 -3.52 3.57 4.24
N THR A 34 -4.10 2.55 3.63
CA THR A 34 -3.61 1.18 3.65
C THR A 34 -4.01 0.48 2.35
N LEU A 35 -3.08 -0.27 1.77
CA LEU A 35 -3.35 -1.19 0.67
C LEU A 35 -3.42 -2.61 1.25
N THR A 36 -4.53 -3.31 1.00
CA THR A 36 -4.74 -4.68 1.48
C THR A 36 -4.87 -5.62 0.29
N CYS A 37 -4.05 -6.67 0.24
CA CYS A 37 -4.17 -7.69 -0.79
C CYS A 37 -5.39 -8.59 -0.51
N THR A 38 -6.23 -8.79 -1.52
CA THR A 38 -7.43 -9.63 -1.38
C THR A 38 -7.13 -11.12 -1.34
N GLU A 39 -5.96 -11.54 -1.83
CA GLU A 39 -5.57 -12.96 -1.93
C GLU A 39 -4.69 -13.41 -0.76
N CYS A 40 -3.56 -12.72 -0.52
CA CYS A 40 -2.65 -13.08 0.58
C CYS A 40 -2.96 -12.38 1.91
N GLY A 41 -3.81 -11.35 1.91
CA GLY A 41 -4.13 -10.56 3.11
C GLY A 41 -3.00 -9.65 3.59
N ALA A 42 -1.96 -9.42 2.78
CA ALA A 42 -0.88 -8.50 3.12
C ALA A 42 -1.39 -7.05 3.20
N VAL A 43 -0.98 -6.34 4.25
CA VAL A 43 -1.39 -4.95 4.51
C VAL A 43 -0.17 -4.03 4.40
N TYR A 44 -0.28 -2.99 3.56
CA TYR A 44 0.77 -2.02 3.27
C TYR A 44 0.28 -0.61 3.66
N PRO A 45 0.79 -0.03 4.75
CA PRO A 45 0.38 1.31 5.17
C PRO A 45 0.90 2.38 4.21
N ILE A 46 0.15 3.47 4.12
CA ILE A 46 0.47 4.68 3.36
C ILE A 46 0.68 5.80 4.37
N GLU A 47 1.85 6.40 4.36
CA GLU A 47 2.23 7.49 5.25
C GLU A 47 2.87 8.61 4.41
N ASP A 48 2.51 9.87 4.67
CA ASP A 48 2.98 11.03 3.89
C ASP A 48 2.71 10.91 2.37
N GLY A 49 1.66 10.16 2.02
CA GLY A 49 1.29 9.83 0.65
C GLY A 49 2.22 8.86 -0.08
N ILE A 50 3.11 8.20 0.64
CA ILE A 50 4.02 7.16 0.16
C ILE A 50 3.54 5.79 0.66
N PRO A 51 3.10 4.87 -0.22
CA PRO A 51 2.75 3.51 0.17
C PRO A 51 3.99 2.69 0.50
N ASN A 52 4.00 2.09 1.68
CA ASN A 52 5.04 1.18 2.10
C ASN A 52 4.73 -0.27 1.67
N LEU A 53 5.08 -0.59 0.42
CA LEU A 53 4.94 -1.93 -0.17
C LEU A 53 6.03 -2.93 0.29
N LEU A 54 6.87 -2.57 1.26
CA LEU A 54 7.87 -3.49 1.79
C LEU A 54 7.17 -4.61 2.58
N PRO A 55 7.51 -5.88 2.30
CA PRO A 55 7.03 -7.01 3.08
C PRO A 55 7.35 -6.81 4.56
N PRO A 56 6.46 -7.19 5.49
CA PRO A 56 6.72 -7.09 6.92
C PRO A 56 7.99 -7.85 7.34
N ASP A 57 8.34 -8.95 6.67
CA ASP A 57 9.60 -9.70 6.86
C ASP A 57 10.88 -8.89 6.58
N MET A 58 10.78 -7.80 5.82
CA MET A 58 11.91 -6.89 5.56
C MET A 58 11.84 -5.61 6.38
N ARG A 59 10.77 -5.40 7.17
CA ARG A 59 10.66 -4.31 8.14
C ARG A 59 11.32 -4.68 9.47
N GLU A 60 12.40 -5.45 9.40
CA GLU A 60 13.25 -5.71 10.56
C GLU A 60 14.09 -4.45 10.83
N THR A 61 13.61 -3.63 11.77
CA THR A 61 14.52 -3.01 12.73
C THR A 61 15.14 -4.14 13.52
N SER A 62 16.45 -4.33 13.36
CA SER A 62 17.37 -4.99 14.28
C SER A 62 18.78 -4.65 13.77
N ALA A 63 19.69 -4.01 14.48
CA ALA A 63 19.72 -3.32 15.76
C ALA A 63 20.97 -2.41 15.72
#